data_AF-D3APM6-F1
#
_entry.id   AF-D3APM6-F1
#
_cell.length_a   1.000
_cell.length_b   1.000
_cell.length_c   1.000
_cell.angle_alpha   90.00
_cell.angle_beta   90.00
_cell.angle_gamma   90.00
#
_symmetry.space_group_name_H-M   'P 1'
#
loop_
_entity.id
_entity.type
_entity.pdbx_description
1 polymer ?
#
loop_
_entity_poly.entity_id
_entity_poly.type
_entity_poly.pdbx_seq_one_letter_code
_entity_poly.pdbx_strand_id
1 'polypeptide(L)'
;MLRSTTAVLLEAGLVFPYFKTLAKYVPMPEDIMDKAMIQYHSDRNARIDFEVRILPDEEEYHCEDIGRTYQGIFVKKKVLFEGEIMEYRISELEDGQWVLKKEGSVSCDAVSAAGDTESRFACLNEMSLCLSLKDEEGLKKRMREYLTKNAAAEELFPLM
;
A
#
# COMPACT_ATOMS: atom_id res chain seq x y z
N MET A 1 -17.98 11.18 16.77
CA MET A 1 -18.59 10.97 15.44
C MET A 1 -17.56 10.55 14.38
N LEU A 2 -16.51 11.34 14.09
CA LEU A 2 -15.51 10.94 13.07
C LEU A 2 -14.79 9.62 13.42
N ARG A 3 -14.26 9.50 14.64
CA ARG A 3 -13.57 8.27 15.11
C ARG A 3 -14.44 7.02 15.05
N SER A 4 -15.72 7.14 15.44
CA SER A 4 -16.67 6.02 15.43
C SER A 4 -17.01 5.57 14.01
N THR A 5 -17.18 6.51 13.08
CA THR A 5 -17.44 6.16 11.68
C THR A 5 -16.22 5.52 11.03
N THR A 6 -15.02 6.03 11.30
CA THR A 6 -13.79 5.44 10.76
C THR A 6 -13.57 4.01 11.26
N ALA A 7 -13.82 3.73 12.54
CA ALA A 7 -13.73 2.38 13.09
C ALA A 7 -14.68 1.39 12.35
N VAL A 8 -15.94 1.78 12.15
CA VAL A 8 -16.92 0.95 11.43
C VAL A 8 -16.50 0.66 9.99
N LEU A 9 -15.94 1.65 9.28
CA LEU A 9 -15.45 1.44 7.92
C LEU A 9 -14.23 0.50 7.88
N LEU A 10 -13.31 0.64 8.84
CA LEU A 10 -12.13 -0.22 8.96
C LEU A 10 -12.52 -1.67 9.25
N GLU A 11 -13.44 -1.89 10.19
CA GLU A 11 -13.97 -3.22 10.54
C GLU A 11 -14.66 -3.89 9.35
N ALA A 12 -15.34 -3.10 8.50
CA ALA A 12 -15.95 -3.57 7.26
C ALA A 12 -14.95 -3.79 6.11
N GLY A 13 -13.66 -3.51 6.31
CA GLY A 13 -12.62 -3.59 5.27
C GLY A 13 -12.70 -2.48 4.21
N LEU A 14 -13.52 -1.44 4.44
CA LEU A 14 -13.75 -0.32 3.54
C LEU A 14 -12.64 0.73 3.67
N VAL A 15 -11.49 0.44 3.07
CA VAL A 15 -10.29 1.28 3.14
C VAL A 15 -10.11 2.06 1.84
N PHE A 16 -9.93 3.37 1.96
CA PHE A 16 -9.79 4.28 0.83
C PHE A 16 -8.54 5.17 0.97
N PRO A 17 -7.95 5.68 -0.13
CA PRO A 17 -6.78 6.54 -0.09
C PRO A 17 -6.92 7.76 0.84
N TYR A 18 -8.11 8.35 0.95
CA TYR A 18 -8.33 9.53 1.80
C TYR A 18 -8.10 9.26 3.30
N PHE A 19 -8.05 7.99 3.72
CA PHE A 19 -7.73 7.62 5.10
C PHE A 19 -6.34 8.13 5.51
N LYS A 20 -5.39 8.17 4.56
CA LYS A 20 -4.07 8.78 4.78
C LYS A 20 -4.17 10.26 5.14
N THR A 21 -5.08 10.99 4.49
CA THR A 21 -5.34 12.41 4.83
C THR A 21 -6.04 12.55 6.18
N LEU A 22 -6.93 11.61 6.53
CA LEU A 22 -7.62 11.58 7.83
C LEU A 22 -6.70 11.24 8.99
N ALA A 23 -5.53 10.64 8.74
CA ALA A 23 -4.53 10.33 9.77
C ALA A 23 -4.12 11.54 10.62
N LYS A 24 -4.27 12.77 10.09
CA LYS A 24 -4.05 14.02 10.83
C LYS A 24 -5.03 14.25 11.97
N TYR A 25 -6.19 13.60 11.95
CA TYR A 25 -7.30 13.84 12.88
C TYR A 25 -7.69 12.60 13.69
N VAL A 26 -7.45 11.41 13.15
CA VAL A 26 -7.80 10.13 13.76
C VAL A 26 -6.62 9.17 13.61
N PRO A 27 -6.22 8.45 14.67
CA PRO A 27 -5.19 7.43 14.56
C PRO A 27 -5.55 6.40 13.48
N MET A 28 -4.69 6.26 12.48
CA MET A 28 -4.85 5.27 11.41
C MET A 28 -3.92 4.08 11.65
N PRO A 29 -4.37 2.84 11.35
CA PRO A 29 -3.47 1.68 11.32
C PRO A 29 -2.28 1.92 10.39
N GLU A 30 -1.09 1.59 10.88
CA GLU A 30 0.17 1.75 10.14
C GLU A 30 0.15 1.00 8.79
N ASP A 31 -0.44 -0.21 8.76
CA ASP A 31 -0.64 -1.02 7.56
C ASP A 31 -1.39 -0.28 6.41
N ILE A 32 -2.26 0.68 6.76
CA ILE A 32 -2.97 1.53 5.80
C ILE A 32 -2.07 2.68 5.32
N MET A 33 -1.27 3.24 6.22
CA MET A 33 -0.38 4.35 5.91
C MET A 33 0.73 3.93 4.95
N ASP A 34 1.27 2.72 5.15
CA ASP A 34 2.41 2.18 4.41
C ASP A 34 2.07 1.68 3.00
N LYS A 35 0.78 1.46 2.70
CA LYS A 35 0.37 0.96 1.38
C LYS A 35 0.08 2.11 0.44
N ALA A 36 0.69 2.09 -0.74
CA ALA A 36 0.23 2.88 -1.88
C ALA A 36 -1.18 2.43 -2.25
N MET A 37 -2.04 3.40 -2.59
CA MET A 37 -3.43 3.12 -2.94
C MET A 37 -3.83 3.81 -4.23
N ILE A 38 -4.44 3.05 -5.14
CA ILE A 38 -5.09 3.58 -6.34
C ILE A 38 -6.58 3.44 -6.14
N GLN A 39 -7.32 4.51 -6.40
CA GLN A 39 -8.78 4.50 -6.46
C GLN A 39 -9.24 4.76 -7.89
N TYR A 40 -10.18 3.94 -8.33
CA TYR A 40 -10.85 4.04 -9.62
C TYR A 40 -12.36 4.00 -9.44
N HIS A 41 -13.08 4.84 -10.19
CA HIS A 41 -14.53 4.92 -10.16
C HIS A 41 -15.08 4.44 -11.50
N SER A 42 -16.09 3.58 -11.44
CA SER A 42 -16.82 3.08 -12.61
C SER A 42 -18.23 2.63 -12.21
N ASP A 43 -18.97 2.02 -13.15
CA ASP A 43 -20.23 1.37 -12.86
C ASP A 43 -20.06 0.24 -11.82
N ARG A 44 -21.09 0.02 -11.00
CA ARG A 44 -21.09 -1.02 -9.96
C ARG A 44 -20.88 -2.44 -10.51
N ASN A 45 -21.28 -2.68 -11.75
CA ASN A 45 -21.20 -3.96 -12.44
C ASN A 45 -20.09 -3.98 -13.50
N ALA A 46 -19.29 -2.91 -13.62
CA ALA A 46 -18.18 -2.85 -14.55
C ALA A 46 -17.23 -4.04 -14.30
N ARG A 47 -16.83 -4.69 -15.40
CA ARG A 47 -15.75 -5.68 -15.40
C ARG A 47 -14.46 -4.91 -15.64
N ILE A 48 -13.58 -4.97 -14.66
CA ILE A 48 -12.30 -4.25 -14.67
C ILE A 48 -11.19 -5.27 -14.92
N ASP A 49 -10.30 -4.92 -15.83
CA ASP A 49 -8.99 -5.55 -15.97
C ASP A 49 -7.95 -4.55 -15.45
N PHE A 50 -7.12 -5.00 -14.51
CA PHE A 50 -6.13 -4.18 -13.85
C PHE A 50 -4.76 -4.81 -14.09
N GLU A 51 -3.97 -4.13 -14.90
CA GLU A 51 -2.60 -4.53 -15.20
C GLU A 51 -1.63 -3.63 -14.44
N VAL A 52 -0.54 -4.20 -13.97
CA VAL A 52 0.45 -3.50 -13.15
C VAL A 52 1.85 -4.00 -13.47
N ARG A 53 2.85 -3.13 -13.26
CA ARG A 53 4.26 -3.51 -13.11
C ARG A 53 4.96 -2.63 -12.07
N ILE A 54 5.97 -3.15 -11.40
CA ILE A 54 6.77 -2.48 -10.40
C ILE A 54 8.19 -2.29 -10.93
N LEU A 55 8.55 -1.04 -11.20
CA LEU A 55 9.89 -0.67 -11.61
C LEU A 55 10.80 -0.50 -10.39
N PRO A 56 12.10 -0.85 -10.50
CA PRO A 56 12.79 -1.31 -11.71
C PRO A 56 12.73 -2.83 -11.95
N ASP A 57 12.11 -3.60 -11.06
CA ASP A 57 12.24 -5.07 -11.03
C ASP A 57 11.43 -5.79 -12.13
N GLU A 58 10.36 -5.17 -12.63
CA GLU A 58 9.46 -5.76 -13.62
C GLU A 58 9.46 -4.97 -14.95
N GLU A 59 9.72 -5.67 -16.06
CA GLU A 59 9.70 -5.07 -17.40
C GLU A 59 8.30 -5.10 -18.03
N GLU A 60 7.56 -6.19 -17.85
CA GLU A 60 6.25 -6.43 -18.47
C GLU A 60 5.10 -6.24 -17.48
N TYR A 61 3.95 -5.81 -17.99
CA TYR A 61 2.72 -5.71 -17.20
C TYR A 61 2.12 -7.10 -16.96
N HIS A 62 1.56 -7.31 -15.77
CA HIS A 62 0.77 -8.49 -15.44
C HIS A 62 -0.57 -8.11 -14.82
N CYS A 63 -1.57 -8.96 -14.99
CA CYS A 63 -2.89 -8.77 -14.39
C CYS A 63 -2.85 -9.03 -12.88
N GLU A 64 -3.47 -8.15 -12.09
CA GLU A 64 -3.77 -8.41 -10.69
C GLU A 64 -5.22 -8.03 -10.37
N ASP A 65 -5.80 -8.69 -9.36
CA ASP A 65 -7.14 -8.32 -8.90
C ASP A 65 -7.17 -6.91 -8.29
N ILE A 66 -8.21 -6.14 -8.64
CA ILE A 66 -8.54 -4.88 -7.98
C ILE A 66 -9.81 -5.04 -7.13
N GLY A 67 -9.70 -4.70 -5.85
CA GLY A 67 -10.79 -4.90 -4.89
C GLY A 67 -11.94 -3.93 -5.12
N ARG A 68 -13.14 -4.44 -5.38
CA ARG A 68 -14.38 -3.63 -5.37
C ARG A 68 -14.74 -3.29 -3.92
N THR A 69 -14.26 -2.14 -3.46
CA THR A 69 -14.36 -1.74 -2.05
C THR A 69 -15.76 -1.23 -1.72
N TYR A 70 -16.35 -0.40 -2.58
CA TYR A 70 -17.72 0.07 -2.43
C TYR A 70 -18.37 0.22 -3.81
N GLN A 71 -19.68 0.37 -3.89
CA GLN A 71 -20.43 0.40 -5.16
C GLN A 71 -19.77 1.31 -6.21
N GLY A 72 -19.18 0.73 -7.25
CA GLY A 72 -18.49 1.47 -8.32
C GLY A 72 -17.13 2.07 -7.93
N ILE A 73 -16.61 1.77 -6.74
CA ILE A 73 -15.30 2.21 -6.24
C ILE A 73 -14.39 1.00 -6.10
N PHE A 74 -13.33 1.01 -6.89
CA PHE A 74 -12.31 -0.03 -6.93
C PHE A 74 -11.03 0.53 -6.30
N VAL A 75 -10.45 -0.20 -5.35
CA VAL A 75 -9.22 0.21 -4.67
C VAL A 75 -8.20 -0.90 -4.77
N LYS A 76 -7.01 -0.57 -5.29
CA LYS A 76 -5.82 -1.41 -5.21
C LYS A 76 -4.95 -0.88 -4.08
N LYS A 77 -4.51 -1.79 -3.20
CA LYS A 77 -3.55 -1.51 -2.13
C LYS A 77 -2.28 -2.31 -2.43
N LYS A 78 -1.12 -1.66 -2.43
CA LYS A 78 0.18 -2.31 -2.68
C LYS A 78 1.22 -1.73 -1.74
N VAL A 79 2.08 -2.57 -1.20
CA VAL A 79 3.29 -2.12 -0.50
C VAL A 79 4.31 -1.78 -1.58
N LEU A 80 4.92 -0.60 -1.48
CA LEU A 80 6.04 -0.18 -2.33
C LEU A 80 7.19 0.24 -1.44
N PHE A 81 8.39 -0.26 -1.75
CA PHE A 81 9.63 0.13 -1.11
C PHE A 81 10.21 1.40 -1.73
N GLU A 82 11.22 1.97 -1.07
CA GLU A 82 11.86 3.19 -1.55
C GLU A 82 12.57 2.95 -2.89
N GLY A 83 12.29 3.83 -3.87
CA GLY A 83 12.76 3.69 -5.25
C GLY A 83 11.84 2.88 -6.16
N GLU A 84 10.85 2.16 -5.60
CA GLU A 84 9.87 1.43 -6.41
C GLU A 84 8.78 2.36 -6.96
N ILE A 85 8.41 2.12 -8.21
CA ILE A 85 7.31 2.81 -8.90
C ILE A 85 6.36 1.75 -9.45
N MET A 86 5.11 1.78 -8.99
CA MET A 86 4.05 0.96 -9.54
C MET A 86 3.37 1.70 -10.69
N GLU A 87 3.56 1.23 -11.91
CA GLU A 87 2.78 1.67 -13.06
C GLU A 87 1.57 0.76 -13.25
N TYR A 88 0.43 1.34 -13.62
CA TYR A 88 -0.82 0.61 -13.75
C TYR A 88 -1.64 1.04 -14.96
N ARG A 89 -2.45 0.10 -15.46
CA ARG A 89 -3.45 0.29 -16.50
C ARG A 89 -4.78 -0.31 -16.05
N ILE A 90 -5.85 0.40 -16.33
CA ILE A 90 -7.22 0.02 -15.99
C ILE A 90 -8.03 0.02 -17.27
N SER A 91 -8.52 -1.17 -17.63
CA SER A 91 -9.38 -1.38 -18.78
C SER A 91 -10.76 -1.84 -18.33
N GLU A 92 -11.79 -1.45 -19.08
CA GLU A 92 -13.17 -1.89 -18.86
C GLU A 92 -13.67 -2.70 -20.05
N LEU A 93 -14.51 -3.70 -19.77
CA LEU A 93 -15.17 -4.46 -20.83
C LEU A 93 -16.40 -3.70 -21.34
N GLU A 94 -16.30 -3.15 -22.55
CA GLU A 94 -17.39 -2.46 -23.26
C GLU A 94 -17.67 -3.17 -24.58
N ASP A 95 -18.93 -3.53 -24.84
CA ASP A 95 -19.36 -4.21 -26.07
C ASP A 95 -18.51 -5.46 -26.43
N GLY A 96 -17.99 -6.15 -25.42
CA GLY A 96 -17.14 -7.35 -25.57
C GLY A 96 -15.66 -7.08 -25.85
N GLN A 97 -15.22 -5.82 -25.83
CA GLN A 97 -13.82 -5.41 -26.00
C GLN A 97 -13.28 -4.72 -24.74
N TRP A 98 -12.01 -4.97 -24.43
CA TRP A 98 -11.32 -4.27 -23.35
C TRP A 98 -10.86 -2.90 -23.84
N VAL A 99 -11.37 -1.85 -23.20
CA VAL A 99 -11.07 -0.45 -23.53
C VAL A 99 -10.28 0.15 -22.38
N LEU A 100 -9.06 0.62 -22.66
CA LEU A 100 -8.23 1.32 -21.68
C LEU A 100 -8.94 2.61 -21.23
N LYS A 101 -9.20 2.74 -19.93
CA LYS A 101 -9.86 3.92 -19.34
C LYS A 101 -8.90 4.81 -18.58
N LYS A 102 -7.90 4.22 -17.94
CA LYS A 102 -6.95 4.97 -17.12
C LYS A 102 -5.60 4.27 -17.09
N GLU A 103 -4.54 5.06 -17.10
CA GLU A 103 -3.20 4.61 -16.78
C GLU A 103 -2.52 5.65 -15.87
N GLY A 104 -1.47 5.24 -15.17
CA GLY A 104 -0.69 6.14 -14.35
C GLY A 104 0.37 5.41 -13.55
N SER A 105 1.00 6.14 -12.63
CA SER A 105 1.98 5.58 -11.71
C SER A 105 1.78 6.09 -10.30
N VAL A 106 2.25 5.31 -9.33
CA VAL A 106 2.33 5.68 -7.92
C VAL A 106 3.62 5.14 -7.33
N SER A 107 4.30 5.96 -6.54
CA SER A 107 5.53 5.60 -5.84
C SER A 107 5.26 5.42 -4.34
N CYS A 108 6.28 5.01 -3.60
CA CYS A 108 6.22 5.00 -2.14
C CYS A 108 5.90 6.42 -1.59
N ASP A 109 4.83 6.52 -0.79
CA ASP A 109 4.40 7.77 -0.12
C ASP A 109 5.10 8.00 1.23
N ALA A 110 6.06 7.15 1.61
CA ALA A 110 6.63 7.08 2.97
C ALA A 110 7.15 8.42 3.52
N VAL A 111 7.47 9.37 2.63
CA VAL A 111 7.96 10.72 2.99
C VAL A 111 6.86 11.63 3.55
N SER A 112 5.58 11.34 3.31
CA SER A 112 4.46 12.26 3.63
C SER A 112 3.77 12.00 4.98
N ALA A 113 4.13 10.91 5.68
CA ALA A 113 3.77 10.71 7.09
C ALA A 113 4.85 11.34 7.97
N ALA A 114 4.82 12.68 8.06
CA ALA A 114 5.69 13.49 8.90
C ALA A 114 5.44 13.24 10.41
N GLY A 115 5.85 12.07 10.89
CA GLY A 115 5.87 11.71 12.30
C GLY A 115 6.37 10.29 12.48
N ASP A 116 7.67 10.14 12.70
CA ASP A 116 8.34 9.13 13.55
C ASP A 116 7.75 7.71 13.66
N THR A 117 7.04 7.22 12.63
CA THR A 117 6.55 5.84 12.60
C THR A 117 7.68 4.96 12.10
N GLU A 118 8.34 4.29 13.05
CA GLU A 118 9.28 3.20 12.81
C GLU A 118 8.58 1.96 12.23
N SER A 119 7.88 2.12 11.10
CA SER A 119 7.21 1.04 10.40
C SER A 119 8.19 -0.08 10.07
N ARG A 120 7.67 -1.31 10.02
CA ARG A 120 8.43 -2.46 9.54
C ARG A 120 8.98 -2.24 8.13
N PHE A 121 8.24 -1.53 7.27
CA PHE A 121 8.70 -1.22 5.91
C PHE A 121 9.75 -0.11 5.90
N ALA A 122 9.65 0.87 6.80
CA ALA A 122 10.70 1.87 6.99
C ALA A 122 12.03 1.21 7.42
N CYS A 123 11.97 0.24 8.33
CA CYS A 123 13.14 -0.52 8.74
C CYS A 123 13.76 -1.32 7.60
N LEU A 124 12.94 -1.93 6.72
CA LEU A 124 13.43 -2.63 5.52
C LEU A 124 14.06 -1.67 4.50
N ASN A 125 13.47 -0.48 4.29
CA ASN A 125 14.05 0.56 3.43
C ASN A 125 15.43 1.00 3.95
N GLU A 126 15.56 1.22 5.26
CA GLU A 126 16.84 1.58 5.88
C GLU A 126 17.88 0.46 5.75
N MET A 127 17.48 -0.82 5.87
CA MET A 127 18.39 -1.95 5.61
C MET A 127 18.87 -1.97 4.16
N SER A 128 17.97 -1.72 3.21
CA SER A 128 18.31 -1.61 1.78
C SER A 128 19.32 -0.48 1.54
N LEU A 129 19.12 0.68 2.19
CA LEU A 129 20.06 1.79 2.15
C LEU A 129 21.43 1.40 2.72
N CYS A 130 21.51 0.79 3.91
CA CYS A 130 22.77 0.33 4.50
C CYS A 130 23.51 -0.66 3.57
N LEU A 131 22.79 -1.58 2.92
CA LEU A 131 23.36 -2.50 1.93
C LEU A 131 23.97 -1.75 0.75
N SER A 132 23.26 -0.76 0.19
CA SER A 132 23.76 0.05 -0.93
C SER A 132 25.02 0.86 -0.57
N LEU A 133 25.10 1.34 0.68
CA LEU A 133 26.22 2.12 1.20
C LEU A 133 27.37 1.23 1.72
N LYS A 134 27.21 -0.09 1.71
CA LYS A 134 28.14 -1.06 2.31
C LYS A 134 28.42 -0.81 3.80
N ASP A 135 27.45 -0.26 4.51
CA ASP A 135 27.51 -0.04 5.95
C ASP A 135 27.07 -1.31 6.70
N GLU A 136 28.04 -2.19 6.97
CA GLU A 136 27.77 -3.45 7.67
C GLU A 136 27.31 -3.25 9.12
N GLU A 137 27.81 -2.23 9.81
CA GLU A 137 27.48 -1.98 11.22
C GLU A 137 26.04 -1.48 11.34
N GLY A 138 25.66 -0.50 10.51
CA GLY A 138 24.29 -0.01 10.40
C GLY A 138 23.31 -1.11 10.01
N LEU A 139 23.67 -1.93 9.02
CA LEU A 139 22.84 -3.05 8.58
C LEU A 139 22.58 -4.05 9.73
N LYS A 140 23.64 -4.50 10.42
CA LYS A 140 23.53 -5.44 11.56
C LYS A 140 22.67 -4.87 12.67
N LYS A 141 22.78 -3.57 12.95
CA LYS A 141 21.95 -2.88 13.94
C LYS A 141 20.47 -2.93 13.55
N ARG A 142 20.13 -2.53 12.32
CA ARG A 142 18.73 -2.51 11.83
C ARG A 142 18.13 -3.90 11.75
N MET A 143 18.88 -4.91 11.30
CA MET A 143 18.42 -6.30 11.30
C MET A 143 18.05 -6.79 12.72
N ARG A 144 18.86 -6.45 13.73
CA ARG A 144 18.58 -6.81 15.13
C ARG A 144 17.33 -6.12 15.66
N GLU A 145 17.18 -4.82 15.37
CA GLU A 145 15.99 -4.05 15.75
C GLU A 145 14.73 -4.66 15.15
N TYR A 146 14.75 -4.98 13.85
CA TYR A 146 13.61 -5.61 13.16
C TYR A 146 13.23 -6.96 13.78
N LEU A 147 14.21 -7.84 14.01
CA LEU A 147 13.97 -9.15 14.62
C LEU A 147 13.39 -9.02 16.03
N THR A 148 13.93 -8.09 16.83
CA THR A 148 13.46 -7.86 18.21
C THR A 148 12.02 -7.35 18.22
N LYS A 149 11.70 -6.38 17.36
CA LYS A 149 10.34 -5.83 17.23
C LYS A 149 9.36 -6.89 16.73
N ASN A 150 9.76 -7.71 15.75
CA ASN A 150 8.90 -8.76 15.22
C ASN A 150 8.61 -9.84 16.27
N ALA A 151 9.65 -10.31 17.00
CA ALA A 151 9.47 -11.27 18.08
C ALA A 151 8.57 -10.73 19.21
N ALA A 152 8.78 -9.48 19.62
CA ALA A 152 7.92 -8.85 20.61
C ALA A 152 6.46 -8.74 20.15
N ALA A 153 6.23 -8.41 18.87
CA ALA A 153 4.87 -8.35 18.32
C ALA A 153 4.19 -9.73 18.31
N GLU A 154 4.92 -10.79 17.96
CA GLU A 154 4.41 -12.17 17.98
C GLU A 154 4.07 -12.66 19.40
N GLU A 155 4.88 -12.30 20.40
CA GLU A 155 4.62 -12.63 21.81
C GLU A 155 3.45 -11.83 22.40
N LEU A 156 3.35 -10.54 22.08
CA LEU A 156 2.32 -9.65 22.64
C LEU A 156 0.96 -9.82 21.97
N PHE A 157 0.94 -10.21 20.69
CA PHE A 157 -0.27 -10.34 19.89
C PHE A 157 -0.34 -11.70 19.19
N PRO A 158 -0.48 -12.81 19.95
CA PRO A 158 -0.61 -14.12 19.36
C PRO A 158 -1.86 -14.18 18.48
N LEU A 159 -1.71 -14.74 17.27
CA LEU A 159 -2.84 -15.04 16.40
C LEU A 159 -3.73 -16.08 17.13
N MET A 160 -4.91 -15.65 17.59
CA MET A 160 -5.95 -16.56 18.09
C MET A 160 -6.54 -17.38 16.95
#